data_AF-A0A150HP41-F1
#
_entry.id   AF-A0A150HP41-F1
#
_cell.length_a   1.000
_cell.length_b   1.000
_cell.length_c   1.000
_cell.angle_alpha   90.00
_cell.angle_beta   90.00
_cell.angle_gamma   90.00
#
_symmetry.space_group_name_H-M   'P 1'
#
loop_
_entity.id
_entity.type
_entity.pdbx_description
1 polymer ?
#
loop_
_entity_poly.entity_id
_entity_poly.type
_entity_poly.pdbx_seq_one_letter_code
_entity_poly.pdbx_strand_id
1 'polypeptide(L)'
;MRKIIILGTILLSTFSYADDVKQKTVIAEKLVSVDGTEQGLENTDKMILEQIRMRLPKDMPADFFTDLTKNLNSEQRKQFIVQRYVETFSQKELQAALNFYQSNEGKAWAKKASEIGGEVAHFTTQNARNALNTTMQEHVDNPTVKQLMARMNPAPVAAVEKAEQK
;
A
#
# COMPACT_ATOMS: atom_id res chain seq x y z
N MET A 1 -8.68 51.44 20.87
CA MET A 1 -9.00 51.09 19.47
C MET A 1 -7.95 50.24 18.77
N ARG A 2 -6.64 50.56 18.82
CA ARG A 2 -5.59 49.74 18.15
C ARG A 2 -5.55 48.26 18.55
N LYS A 3 -5.83 47.91 19.82
CA LYS A 3 -5.84 46.50 20.28
C LYS A 3 -7.03 45.67 19.74
N ILE A 4 -8.16 46.31 19.41
CA ILE A 4 -9.34 45.63 18.86
C ILE A 4 -9.11 45.27 17.38
N ILE A 5 -8.38 46.13 16.64
CA ILE A 5 -8.05 45.90 15.24
C ILE A 5 -7.14 44.68 15.07
N ILE A 6 -6.19 44.46 15.99
CA ILE A 6 -5.26 43.32 15.96
C ILE A 6 -5.98 41.99 16.26
N LEU A 7 -6.95 41.96 17.18
CA LEU A 7 -7.75 40.75 17.43
C LEU A 7 -8.66 40.40 16.24
N GLY A 8 -9.21 41.40 15.55
CA GLY A 8 -10.06 41.19 14.38
C GLY A 8 -9.31 40.54 13.21
N THR A 9 -8.07 40.95 12.94
CA THR A 9 -7.26 40.37 11.85
C THR A 9 -6.80 38.94 12.15
N ILE A 10 -6.51 38.61 13.42
CA ILE A 10 -6.12 37.25 13.82
C ILE A 10 -7.30 36.28 13.70
N LEU A 11 -8.52 36.69 14.06
CA LEU A 11 -9.71 35.85 13.90
C LEU A 11 -10.04 35.62 12.42
N LEU A 12 -9.99 36.66 11.59
CA LEU A 12 -10.27 36.54 10.15
C LEU A 12 -9.28 35.63 9.41
N SER A 13 -8.00 35.63 9.78
CA SER A 13 -7.01 34.73 9.16
C SER A 13 -7.24 33.27 9.55
N THR A 14 -7.68 32.98 10.77
CA THR A 14 -8.03 31.60 11.18
C THR A 14 -9.28 31.08 10.48
N PHE A 15 -10.28 31.94 10.24
CA PHE A 15 -11.47 31.56 9.46
C PHE A 15 -11.13 31.28 7.99
N SER A 16 -10.29 32.11 7.37
CA SER A 16 -9.86 31.90 5.98
C SER A 16 -9.03 30.61 5.82
N TYR A 17 -8.20 30.27 6.81
CA TYR A 17 -7.42 29.04 6.80
C TYR A 17 -8.30 27.80 7.01
N ALA A 18 -9.25 27.86 7.94
CA ALA A 18 -10.18 26.75 8.17
C ALA A 18 -11.05 26.46 6.94
N ASP A 19 -11.48 27.49 6.21
CA ASP A 19 -12.25 27.32 4.98
C ASP A 19 -11.40 26.76 3.82
N ASP A 20 -10.15 27.23 3.68
CA ASP A 20 -9.19 26.66 2.70
C ASP A 20 -8.94 25.16 2.97
N VAL A 21 -8.64 24.79 4.21
CA VAL A 21 -8.43 23.38 4.59
C VAL A 21 -9.66 22.55 4.25
N LYS A 22 -10.86 23.03 4.58
CA LYS A 22 -12.11 22.30 4.30
C LYS A 22 -12.33 22.10 2.79
N GLN A 23 -12.11 23.14 1.98
CA GLN A 23 -12.25 23.03 0.53
C GLN A 23 -11.23 22.07 -0.07
N LYS A 24 -9.97 22.15 0.38
CA LYS A 24 -8.91 21.22 -0.04
C LYS A 24 -9.23 19.79 0.34
N THR A 25 -9.76 19.53 1.54
CA THR A 25 -10.18 18.19 1.96
C THR A 25 -11.21 17.61 1.00
N VAL A 26 -12.25 18.38 0.66
CA VAL A 26 -13.30 17.91 -0.28
C VAL A 26 -12.72 17.59 -1.66
N ILE A 27 -11.78 18.39 -2.16
CA ILE A 27 -11.14 18.13 -3.46
C ILE A 27 -10.23 16.89 -3.35
N ALA A 28 -9.44 16.76 -2.29
CA ALA A 28 -8.54 15.63 -2.07
C ALA A 28 -9.29 14.30 -1.92
N GLU A 29 -10.42 14.27 -1.19
CA GLU A 29 -11.28 13.10 -1.08
C GLU A 29 -11.82 12.65 -2.44
N LYS A 30 -12.22 13.61 -3.29
CA LYS A 30 -12.66 13.33 -4.67
C LYS A 30 -11.51 12.89 -5.55
N LEU A 31 -10.31 13.42 -5.34
CA LEU A 31 -9.13 13.08 -6.12
C LEU A 31 -8.74 11.62 -5.87
N VAL A 32 -8.67 11.22 -4.59
CA VAL A 32 -8.32 9.86 -4.16
C VAL A 32 -9.26 8.79 -4.74
N SER A 33 -10.52 9.11 -5.05
CA SER A 33 -11.47 8.16 -5.66
C SER A 33 -11.33 8.04 -7.18
N VAL A 34 -10.55 8.90 -7.84
CA VAL A 34 -10.40 8.90 -9.32
C VAL A 34 -8.97 8.80 -9.81
N ASP A 35 -7.98 9.09 -8.96
CA ASP A 35 -6.55 9.10 -9.32
C ASP A 35 -5.88 7.72 -9.23
N GLY A 36 -6.64 6.69 -8.83
CA GLY A 36 -6.14 5.32 -8.66
C GLY A 36 -5.59 5.01 -7.27
N THR A 37 -5.65 5.93 -6.32
CA THR A 37 -5.18 5.73 -4.94
C THR A 37 -5.88 4.55 -4.27
N GLU A 38 -7.21 4.43 -4.40
CA GLU A 38 -7.95 3.31 -3.80
C GLU A 38 -7.48 1.95 -4.33
N GLN A 39 -7.27 1.84 -5.64
CA GLN A 39 -6.72 0.62 -6.23
C GLN A 39 -5.30 0.32 -5.74
N GLY A 40 -4.48 1.36 -5.55
CA GLY A 40 -3.15 1.25 -4.97
C GLY A 40 -3.17 0.75 -3.52
N LEU A 41 -4.11 1.23 -2.71
CA LEU A 41 -4.33 0.75 -1.34
C LEU A 41 -4.73 -0.73 -1.33
N GLU A 42 -5.68 -1.14 -2.17
CA GLU A 42 -6.07 -2.55 -2.28
C GLU A 42 -4.91 -3.46 -2.69
N ASN A 43 -4.09 -3.03 -3.64
CA ASN A 43 -2.92 -3.79 -4.07
C ASN A 43 -1.87 -3.90 -2.96
N THR A 44 -1.69 -2.82 -2.19
CA THR A 44 -0.82 -2.82 -1.01
C THR A 44 -1.33 -3.79 0.05
N ASP A 45 -2.65 -3.87 0.26
CA ASP A 45 -3.27 -4.81 1.20
C ASP A 45 -3.02 -6.25 0.83
N LYS A 46 -3.21 -6.59 -0.45
CA LYS A 46 -2.90 -7.92 -0.96
C LYS A 46 -1.43 -8.29 -0.72
N MET A 47 -0.51 -7.37 -1.00
CA MET A 47 0.92 -7.58 -0.78
C MET A 47 1.24 -7.80 0.71
N ILE A 48 0.69 -6.98 1.61
CA ILE A 48 0.90 -7.13 3.07
C ILE A 48 0.35 -8.48 3.55
N LEU A 49 -0.87 -8.84 3.13
CA LEU A 49 -1.50 -10.10 3.51
C LEU A 49 -0.71 -11.31 2.99
N GLU A 50 -0.19 -11.25 1.76
CA GLU A 50 0.68 -12.29 1.22
C GLU A 50 1.98 -12.44 2.04
N GLN A 51 2.64 -11.32 2.37
CA GLN A 51 3.85 -11.33 3.19
C GLN A 51 3.62 -11.89 4.60
N ILE A 52 2.48 -11.56 5.21
CA ILE A 52 2.10 -12.10 6.52
C ILE A 52 1.78 -13.59 6.42
N ARG A 53 1.01 -14.03 5.41
CA ARG A 53 0.69 -15.44 5.17
C ARG A 53 1.94 -16.31 5.03
N MET A 54 2.98 -15.81 4.38
CA MET A 54 4.25 -16.54 4.23
C MET A 54 4.99 -16.76 5.56
N ARG A 55 4.69 -15.97 6.60
CA ARG A 55 5.38 -16.01 7.91
C ARG A 55 4.58 -16.70 8.99
N LEU A 56 3.28 -16.87 8.80
CA LEU A 56 2.39 -17.48 9.78
C LEU A 56 2.22 -19.00 9.54
N PRO A 57 1.85 -19.77 10.58
CA PRO A 57 1.45 -21.16 10.42
C PRO A 57 0.32 -21.35 9.40
N LYS A 58 0.26 -22.52 8.76
CA LYS A 58 -0.76 -22.80 7.73
C LYS A 58 -2.16 -23.09 8.32
N ASP A 59 -2.22 -23.40 9.60
CA ASP A 59 -3.42 -23.76 10.37
C ASP A 59 -4.05 -22.54 11.08
N MET A 60 -3.77 -21.33 10.62
CA MET A 60 -4.42 -20.12 11.12
C MET A 60 -5.95 -20.21 10.92
N PRO A 61 -6.74 -19.74 11.90
CA PRO A 61 -8.19 -19.66 11.78
C PRO A 61 -8.64 -18.91 10.51
N ALA A 62 -9.74 -19.35 9.90
CA ALA A 62 -10.22 -18.79 8.63
C ALA A 62 -10.62 -17.30 8.74
N ASP A 63 -11.10 -16.89 9.91
CA ASP A 63 -11.48 -15.52 10.25
C ASP A 63 -10.28 -14.61 10.52
N PHE A 64 -9.12 -15.15 10.89
CA PHE A 64 -7.93 -14.36 11.20
C PHE A 64 -7.55 -13.37 10.09
N PHE A 65 -7.56 -13.80 8.83
CA PHE A 65 -7.17 -12.92 7.72
C PHE A 65 -8.25 -11.88 7.38
N THR A 66 -9.51 -12.18 7.66
CA THR A 66 -10.61 -11.21 7.58
C THR A 66 -10.45 -10.14 8.64
N ASP A 67 -10.20 -10.53 9.89
CA ASP A 67 -9.99 -9.62 11.00
C ASP A 67 -8.70 -8.80 10.82
N LEU A 68 -7.65 -9.42 10.29
CA LEU A 68 -6.41 -8.71 9.93
C LEU A 68 -6.68 -7.63 8.89
N THR A 69 -7.47 -7.92 7.86
CA THR A 69 -7.84 -6.92 6.83
C THR A 69 -8.63 -5.77 7.45
N LYS A 70 -9.58 -6.06 8.35
CA LYS A 70 -10.31 -5.03 9.09
C LYS A 70 -9.38 -4.18 9.96
N ASN A 71 -8.42 -4.81 10.64
CA ASN A 71 -7.46 -4.13 11.50
C ASN A 71 -6.41 -3.33 10.73
N LEU A 72 -6.11 -3.69 9.48
CA LEU A 72 -5.32 -2.85 8.56
C LEU A 72 -6.01 -1.52 8.23
N ASN A 73 -7.32 -1.43 8.44
CA ASN A 73 -8.11 -0.21 8.43
C ASN A 73 -7.81 0.69 7.21
N SER A 74 -8.29 0.26 6.04
CA SER A 74 -8.07 0.97 4.78
C SER A 74 -8.61 2.40 4.79
N GLU A 75 -9.70 2.66 5.52
CA GLU A 75 -10.23 4.02 5.70
C GLU A 75 -9.27 4.94 6.44
N GLN A 76 -8.64 4.48 7.53
CA GLN A 76 -7.64 5.27 8.25
C GLN A 76 -6.45 5.63 7.34
N ARG A 77 -5.99 4.69 6.52
CA ARG A 77 -4.89 4.93 5.58
C ARG A 77 -5.30 5.86 4.43
N LYS A 78 -6.53 5.75 3.95
CA LYS A 78 -7.11 6.69 2.98
C LYS A 78 -7.16 8.11 3.55
N GLN A 79 -7.64 8.27 4.79
CA GLN A 79 -7.67 9.57 5.47
C GLN A 79 -6.27 10.17 5.67
N PHE A 80 -5.28 9.33 5.98
CA PHE A 80 -3.88 9.78 6.03
C PHE A 80 -3.43 10.36 4.68
N ILE A 81 -3.75 9.72 3.55
CA ILE A 81 -3.39 10.20 2.20
C ILE A 81 -4.12 11.51 1.88
N VAL A 82 -5.43 11.59 2.15
CA VAL A 82 -6.20 12.83 2.00
C VAL A 82 -5.54 13.97 2.77
N GLN A 83 -5.15 13.72 4.03
CA GLN A 83 -4.45 14.72 4.83
C GLN A 83 -3.10 15.13 4.23
N ARG A 84 -2.31 14.18 3.69
CA ARG A 84 -1.05 14.51 2.99
C ARG A 84 -1.30 15.42 1.79
N TYR A 85 -2.37 15.21 1.02
CA TYR A 85 -2.74 16.07 -0.10
C TYR A 85 -3.11 17.47 0.35
N VAL A 86 -3.94 17.57 1.40
CA VAL A 86 -4.35 18.85 1.98
C VAL A 86 -3.16 19.62 2.56
N GLU A 87 -2.18 18.96 3.15
CA GLU A 87 -1.01 19.64 3.71
C GLU A 87 0.02 20.05 2.65
N THR A 88 0.11 19.31 1.55
CA THR A 88 1.21 19.46 0.57
C THR A 88 0.85 20.39 -0.59
N PHE A 89 -0.37 20.30 -1.13
CA PHE A 89 -0.74 20.98 -2.36
C PHE A 89 -1.61 22.20 -2.08
N SER A 90 -1.54 23.21 -2.95
CA SER A 90 -2.52 24.31 -2.95
C SER A 90 -3.87 23.84 -3.49
N GLN A 91 -4.94 24.58 -3.18
CA GLN A 91 -6.27 24.31 -3.73
C GLN A 91 -6.28 24.30 -5.26
N LYS A 92 -5.53 25.20 -5.90
CA LYS A 92 -5.44 25.28 -7.37
C LYS A 92 -4.80 24.03 -7.98
N GLU A 93 -3.75 23.51 -7.36
CA GLU A 93 -3.08 22.28 -7.81
C GLU A 93 -3.99 21.07 -7.63
N LEU A 94 -4.65 20.93 -6.47
CA LEU A 94 -5.62 19.86 -6.22
C LEU A 94 -6.77 19.90 -7.24
N GLN A 95 -7.30 21.09 -7.53
CA GLN A 95 -8.38 21.23 -8.50
C GLN A 95 -7.91 20.90 -9.93
N ALA A 96 -6.70 21.30 -10.31
CA ALA A 96 -6.14 20.97 -11.62
C ALA A 96 -5.93 19.45 -11.77
N ALA A 97 -5.40 18.80 -10.74
CA ALA A 97 -5.27 17.34 -10.70
C ALA A 97 -6.64 16.65 -10.81
N LEU A 98 -7.63 17.11 -10.05
CA LEU A 98 -8.99 16.56 -10.10
C LEU A 98 -9.59 16.69 -11.50
N ASN A 99 -9.46 17.84 -12.14
CA ASN A 99 -9.95 18.06 -13.50
C ASN A 99 -9.29 17.10 -14.50
N PHE A 100 -7.98 16.88 -14.37
CA PHE A 100 -7.28 15.90 -15.20
C PHE A 100 -7.82 14.50 -14.98
N TYR A 101 -7.85 14.00 -13.75
CA TYR A 101 -8.30 12.62 -13.46
C TYR A 101 -9.80 12.40 -13.67
N GLN A 102 -10.60 13.46 -13.80
CA GLN A 102 -12.00 13.34 -14.23
C GLN A 102 -12.17 13.19 -15.74
N SER A 103 -11.18 13.58 -16.54
CA SER A 103 -11.19 13.38 -18.00
C SER A 103 -11.09 11.89 -18.38
N ASN A 104 -11.44 11.55 -19.63
CA ASN A 104 -11.35 10.18 -20.12
C ASN A 104 -9.89 9.70 -20.12
N GLU A 105 -8.98 10.56 -20.57
CA GLU A 105 -7.55 10.33 -20.63
C GLU A 105 -6.96 10.16 -19.23
N GLY A 106 -7.37 11.00 -18.27
CA GLY A 106 -6.91 10.93 -16.89
C GLY A 106 -7.36 9.65 -16.17
N LYS A 107 -8.62 9.22 -16.36
CA LYS A 107 -9.10 7.93 -15.83
C LYS A 107 -8.35 6.75 -16.43
N ALA A 108 -8.15 6.78 -17.75
CA ALA A 108 -7.39 5.75 -18.45
C ALA A 108 -5.92 5.72 -17.97
N TRP A 109 -5.33 6.89 -17.74
CA TRP A 109 -3.99 7.02 -17.19
C TRP A 109 -3.90 6.43 -15.79
N ALA A 110 -4.78 6.82 -14.86
CA ALA A 110 -4.81 6.31 -13.48
C ALA A 110 -4.88 4.78 -13.44
N LYS A 111 -5.77 4.19 -14.25
CA LYS A 111 -5.91 2.74 -14.37
C LYS A 111 -4.62 2.08 -14.86
N LYS A 112 -4.08 2.54 -15.99
CA LYS A 112 -2.86 1.98 -16.60
C LYS A 112 -1.64 2.14 -15.69
N ALA A 113 -1.49 3.29 -15.04
CA ALA A 113 -0.40 3.54 -14.11
C ALA A 113 -0.46 2.59 -12.90
N SER A 114 -1.66 2.32 -12.38
CA SER A 114 -1.87 1.34 -11.30
C SER A 114 -1.53 -0.08 -11.74
N GLU A 115 -1.96 -0.49 -12.94
CA GLU A 115 -1.64 -1.79 -13.54
C GLU A 115 -0.12 -1.98 -13.73
N ILE A 116 0.56 -1.00 -14.32
CA ILE A 116 2.02 -0.98 -14.48
C ILE A 116 2.71 -1.07 -13.10
N GLY A 117 2.22 -0.35 -12.10
CA GLY A 117 2.74 -0.44 -10.73
C GLY A 117 2.66 -1.86 -10.16
N GLY A 118 1.56 -2.57 -10.42
CA GLY A 118 1.39 -3.98 -10.06
C GLY A 118 2.36 -4.91 -10.78
N GLU A 119 2.56 -4.71 -12.09
CA GLU A 119 3.53 -5.47 -12.89
C GLU A 119 4.96 -5.26 -12.39
N VAL A 120 5.34 -4.01 -12.09
CA VAL A 120 6.65 -3.68 -11.52
C VAL A 120 6.84 -4.36 -10.17
N ALA A 121 5.86 -4.30 -9.27
CA ALA A 121 5.95 -4.96 -7.96
C ALA A 121 6.13 -6.48 -8.09
N HIS A 122 5.40 -7.11 -9.02
CA HIS A 122 5.53 -8.54 -9.31
C HIS A 122 6.91 -8.89 -9.88
N PHE A 123 7.38 -8.13 -10.88
CA PHE A 123 8.71 -8.29 -11.47
C PHE A 123 9.81 -8.14 -10.42
N THR A 124 9.76 -7.09 -9.60
CA THR A 124 10.76 -6.84 -8.55
C THR A 124 10.76 -7.95 -7.50
N THR A 125 9.59 -8.49 -7.13
CA THR A 125 9.50 -9.62 -6.17
C THR A 125 10.13 -10.88 -6.74
N GLN A 126 9.87 -11.20 -8.00
CA GLN A 126 10.51 -12.35 -8.67
C GLN A 126 12.02 -12.17 -8.77
N ASN A 127 12.46 -10.98 -9.17
CA ASN A 127 13.88 -10.66 -9.28
C ASN A 127 14.59 -10.78 -7.92
N ALA A 128 13.97 -10.30 -6.83
CA ALA A 128 14.52 -10.41 -5.48
C ALA A 128 14.65 -11.88 -5.03
N ARG A 129 13.67 -12.75 -5.36
CA ARG A 129 13.74 -14.19 -5.09
C ARG A 129 14.90 -14.85 -5.86
N ASN A 130 15.06 -14.50 -7.13
CA ASN A 130 16.15 -15.02 -7.97
C ASN A 130 17.51 -14.56 -7.44
N ALA A 131 17.66 -13.28 -7.10
CA ALA A 131 18.88 -12.73 -6.53
C ALA A 131 19.24 -13.44 -5.21
N LEU A 132 18.28 -13.64 -4.31
CA LEU A 132 18.50 -14.38 -3.07
C LEU A 132 18.98 -15.82 -3.33
N ASN A 133 18.34 -16.54 -4.24
CA ASN A 133 18.73 -17.91 -4.58
C ASN A 133 20.14 -17.98 -5.16
N THR A 134 20.49 -17.08 -6.07
CA THR A 134 21.85 -16.99 -6.64
C THR A 134 22.89 -16.70 -5.56
N THR A 135 22.66 -15.71 -4.72
CA THR A 135 23.59 -15.37 -3.63
C THR A 135 23.73 -16.50 -2.62
N MET A 136 22.65 -17.21 -2.26
CA MET A 136 22.76 -18.37 -1.39
C MET A 136 23.59 -19.49 -2.03
N GLN A 137 23.45 -19.71 -3.33
CA GLN A 137 24.23 -20.71 -4.06
C GLN A 137 25.72 -20.36 -4.13
N GLU A 138 26.07 -19.09 -4.30
CA GLU A 138 27.46 -18.59 -4.26
C GLU A 138 28.11 -18.75 -2.88
N HIS A 139 27.30 -18.75 -1.81
CA HIS A 139 27.75 -18.92 -0.43
C HIS A 139 27.40 -20.29 0.16
N VAL A 140 27.18 -21.31 -0.66
CA VAL A 140 26.72 -22.64 -0.22
C VAL A 140 27.68 -23.34 0.76
N ASP A 141 28.97 -22.99 0.72
CA ASP A 141 29.98 -23.54 1.63
C ASP A 141 29.86 -22.98 3.06
N ASN A 142 29.13 -21.88 3.25
CA ASN A 142 28.81 -21.38 4.58
C ASN A 142 27.73 -22.28 5.23
N PRO A 143 28.00 -22.88 6.40
CA PRO A 143 27.07 -23.85 7.02
C PRO A 143 25.71 -23.25 7.36
N THR A 144 25.67 -21.97 7.73
CA THR A 144 24.42 -21.25 8.03
C THR A 144 23.60 -21.02 6.77
N VAL A 145 24.24 -20.61 5.67
CA VAL A 145 23.57 -20.43 4.37
C VAL A 145 23.05 -21.76 3.84
N LYS A 146 23.85 -22.83 3.93
CA LYS A 146 23.44 -24.19 3.55
C LYS A 146 22.23 -24.67 4.34
N GLN A 147 22.20 -24.42 5.65
CA GLN A 147 21.04 -24.75 6.49
C GLN A 147 19.80 -23.93 6.11
N LEU A 148 19.98 -22.64 5.77
CA LEU A 148 18.89 -21.78 5.32
C LEU A 148 18.29 -22.27 4.00
N MET A 149 19.13 -22.59 3.00
CA MET A 149 18.68 -23.14 1.71
C MET A 149 17.83 -24.40 1.88
N ALA A 150 18.26 -25.33 2.74
CA ALA A 150 17.52 -26.57 3.03
C ALA A 150 16.15 -26.32 3.67
N ARG A 151 16.00 -25.24 4.45
CA ARG A 151 14.72 -24.83 5.04
C ARG A 151 13.80 -24.14 4.03
N MET A 152 14.36 -23.36 3.12
CA MET A 152 13.58 -22.60 2.12
C MET A 152 13.11 -23.46 0.95
N ASN A 153 13.89 -24.47 0.56
CA ASN A 153 13.53 -25.48 -0.44
C ASN A 153 13.53 -26.87 0.22
N PRO A 154 12.54 -27.20 1.08
CA PRO A 154 12.45 -28.54 1.63
C PRO A 154 12.30 -29.53 0.47
N ALA A 155 13.16 -30.56 0.44
CA ALA A 155 13.01 -31.65 -0.51
C ALA A 155 11.58 -32.21 -0.41
N PRO A 156 10.95 -32.58 -1.53
CA PRO A 156 9.64 -33.21 -1.49
C PRO A 156 9.71 -34.38 -0.53
N VAL A 157 8.88 -34.35 0.51
CA VAL A 157 8.78 -35.44 1.48
C VAL A 157 8.52 -36.71 0.68
N ALA A 158 9.48 -37.64 0.70
CA ALA A 158 9.31 -38.93 0.06
C ALA A 158 8.00 -39.51 0.58
N ALA A 159 7.05 -39.75 -0.33
CA ALA A 159 5.81 -40.42 0.01
C ALA A 159 6.20 -41.73 0.67
N VAL A 160 5.90 -41.86 1.96
CA VAL A 160 6.05 -43.13 2.67
C VAL A 160 5.10 -44.08 1.97
N GLU A 161 5.64 -44.93 1.09
CA GLU A 161 4.94 -46.09 0.57
C GLU A 161 4.40 -46.83 1.79
N LYS A 162 3.07 -46.84 1.94
CA LYS A 162 2.40 -47.78 2.81
C LYS A 162 2.74 -49.17 2.27
N ALA A 163 3.72 -49.81 2.90
CA ALA A 163 3.93 -51.24 2.73
C ALA A 163 2.61 -51.94 3.05
N GLU A 164 2.01 -52.56 2.03
CA GLU A 164 0.84 -53.40 2.13
C GLU A 164 1.11 -54.49 3.19
N GLN A 165 0.27 -54.52 4.21
CA GLN A 165 0.21 -55.63 5.15
C GLN A 165 -0.34 -56.85 4.41
N LYS A 166 0.51 -57.88 4.28
CA LYS A 166 0.11 -59.25 3.95
C LYS A 166 -0.50 -59.94 5.16
#